data_AF-A0A2K5I7D8-F1
#
_entry.id   AF-A0A2K5I7D8-F1
#
_cell.length_a   1.000
_cell.length_b   1.000
_cell.length_c   1.000
_cell.angle_alpha   90.00
_cell.angle_beta   90.00
_cell.angle_gamma   90.00
#
_symmetry.space_group_name_H-M   'P 1'
#
loop_
_entity.id
_entity.type
_entity.pdbx_description
1 polymer ?
#
loop_
_entity_poly.entity_id
_entity_poly.type
_entity_poly.pdbx_seq_one_letter_code
_entity_poly.pdbx_strand_id
1 'polypeptide(L)'
;SPKNPEQKIIKRVIALEGDIVRTIGHKNRYVKVPRGHIWVEGDHHGHSFDSNSFGPVSLGLLHAHATHILWPPERWQKLESVLPPERLPVQREEE
;
A
#
# COMPACT_ATOMS: atom_id res chain seq x y z
N SER A 1 -9.16 4.70 -9.03
CA SER A 1 -9.58 3.31 -9.41
C SER A 1 -9.57 3.27 -10.93
N PRO A 2 -9.17 2.19 -11.66
CA PRO A 2 -8.62 2.26 -13.02
C PRO A 2 -9.73 2.48 -14.07
N LYS A 3 -10.81 3.14 -13.64
CA LYS A 3 -11.95 3.62 -14.41
C LYS A 3 -11.90 5.13 -14.60
N ASN A 4 -11.17 5.87 -13.75
CA ASN A 4 -11.01 7.32 -13.88
C ASN A 4 -9.56 7.75 -13.56
N PRO A 5 -8.78 8.24 -14.56
CA PRO A 5 -7.39 8.67 -14.37
C PRO A 5 -7.25 9.92 -13.48
N GLU A 6 -8.30 10.74 -13.36
CA GLU A 6 -8.28 11.94 -12.51
C GLU A 6 -8.51 11.62 -11.02
N GLN A 7 -8.94 10.39 -10.71
CA GLN A 7 -9.23 10.00 -9.34
C GLN A 7 -7.94 9.71 -8.57
N LYS A 8 -7.56 10.64 -7.69
CA LYS A 8 -6.50 10.41 -6.68
C LYS A 8 -7.03 9.53 -5.54
N ILE A 9 -6.24 8.55 -5.13
CA ILE A 9 -6.52 7.68 -3.98
C ILE A 9 -5.36 7.77 -2.98
N ILE A 10 -5.68 7.65 -1.69
CA ILE A 10 -4.68 7.54 -0.62
C ILE A 10 -4.78 6.12 -0.05
N LYS A 11 -3.65 5.43 -0.01
CA LYS A 11 -3.50 4.06 0.47
C LYS A 11 -2.18 3.94 1.23
N ARG A 12 -2.07 2.93 2.10
CA ARG A 12 -0.84 2.61 2.80
C ARG A 12 0.07 1.77 1.90
N VAL A 13 1.36 2.11 1.86
CA VAL A 13 2.37 1.25 1.24
C VAL A 13 2.65 0.09 2.19
N ILE A 14 2.49 -1.13 1.71
CA ILE A 14 2.69 -2.36 2.49
C ILE A 14 4.02 -3.03 2.14
N ALA A 15 4.45 -2.92 0.88
CA ALA A 15 5.68 -3.52 0.40
C ALA A 15 6.27 -2.75 -0.78
N LEU A 16 7.59 -2.84 -0.90
CA LEU A 16 8.39 -2.21 -1.95
C LEU A 16 8.88 -3.26 -2.95
N GLU A 17 9.59 -2.82 -3.99
CA GLU A 17 10.30 -3.69 -4.92
C GLU A 17 11.05 -4.82 -4.20
N GLY A 18 10.95 -6.03 -4.74
CA GLY A 18 11.66 -7.19 -4.21
C GLY A 18 10.92 -7.95 -3.11
N ASP A 19 10.11 -7.25 -2.30
CA ASP A 19 9.35 -7.86 -1.22
C ASP A 19 8.34 -8.90 -1.73
N ILE A 20 8.10 -9.93 -0.90
CA ILE A 20 7.04 -10.91 -1.13
C ILE A 20 5.89 -10.65 -0.14
N VAL A 21 4.71 -10.33 -0.64
CA VAL A 21 3.52 -10.11 0.17
C VAL A 21 2.57 -11.29 0.13
N ARG A 22 1.97 -11.61 1.29
CA ARG A 22 0.76 -12.43 1.36
C ARG A 22 -0.45 -11.56 1.03
N THR A 23 -1.21 -11.94 0.01
CA THR A 23 -2.37 -11.19 -0.47
C THR A 23 -3.64 -11.53 0.29
N ILE A 24 -4.66 -10.67 0.17
CA ILE A 24 -5.98 -10.79 0.76
C ILE A 24 -7.02 -10.80 -0.37
N GLY A 25 -7.35 -12.00 -0.87
CA GLY A 25 -8.35 -12.16 -1.93
C GLY A 25 -7.86 -11.83 -3.36
N HIS A 26 -6.55 -11.63 -3.56
CA HIS A 26 -5.96 -11.56 -4.90
C HIS A 26 -5.89 -12.95 -5.55
N LYS A 27 -5.82 -13.00 -6.90
CA LYS A 27 -5.71 -14.26 -7.66
C LYS A 27 -4.52 -15.13 -7.23
N ASN A 28 -3.41 -14.48 -6.84
CA ASN A 28 -2.20 -15.13 -6.38
C ASN A 28 -2.07 -14.94 -4.88
N ARG A 29 -1.94 -16.03 -4.12
CA ARG A 29 -1.79 -15.99 -2.65
C ARG A 29 -0.54 -15.22 -2.20
N TYR A 30 0.53 -15.31 -2.99
CA TYR A 30 1.77 -14.57 -2.79
C TYR A 30 2.14 -13.80 -4.05
N VAL A 31 2.66 -12.59 -3.87
CA VAL A 31 3.14 -11.73 -4.97
C VAL A 31 4.50 -11.18 -4.59
N LYS A 32 5.52 -11.42 -5.44
CA LYS A 32 6.77 -10.65 -5.40
C LYS A 32 6.51 -9.30 -6.08
N VAL A 33 6.80 -8.21 -5.40
CA VAL A 33 6.60 -6.86 -5.95
C VAL A 33 7.67 -6.61 -7.04
N PRO A 34 7.25 -6.29 -8.27
CA PRO A 34 8.19 -6.05 -9.37
C PRO A 34 9.06 -4.82 -9.15
N ARG A 35 10.15 -4.74 -9.92
CA ARG A 35 11.00 -3.56 -9.97
C ARG A 35 10.23 -2.29 -10.35
N GLY A 36 10.47 -1.20 -9.63
CA GLY A 36 9.81 0.09 -9.78
C GLY A 36 8.33 0.09 -9.37
N HIS A 37 7.87 -0.91 -8.61
CA HIS A 37 6.49 -1.01 -8.16
C HIS A 37 6.38 -1.05 -6.63
N ILE A 38 5.17 -0.79 -6.15
CA ILE A 38 4.78 -0.87 -4.74
C ILE A 38 3.49 -1.68 -4.60
N TRP A 39 3.31 -2.30 -3.44
CA TRP A 39 2.03 -2.91 -3.05
C TRP A 39 1.33 -1.99 -2.05
N VAL A 40 0.08 -1.61 -2.35
CA VAL A 40 -0.69 -0.67 -1.52
C VAL A 40 -2.01 -1.24 -1.07
N GLU A 41 -2.40 -0.99 0.18
CA GLU A 41 -3.65 -1.47 0.77
C GLU A 41 -4.37 -0.36 1.53
N GLY A 42 -5.70 -0.47 1.61
CA GLY A 42 -6.48 0.39 2.49
C GLY A 42 -6.52 -0.19 3.91
N ASP A 43 -6.62 0.68 4.91
CA ASP A 43 -6.72 0.24 6.32
C ASP A 43 -8.03 -0.53 6.61
N HIS A 44 -9.05 -0.41 5.74
CA HIS A 44 -10.30 -1.18 5.79
C HIS A 44 -10.24 -2.34 4.79
N HIS A 45 -9.65 -3.45 5.23
CA HIS A 45 -9.45 -4.65 4.42
C HIS A 45 -10.79 -5.20 3.86
N GLY A 46 -10.80 -5.65 2.60
CA GLY A 46 -11.98 -6.29 1.97
C GLY A 46 -13.04 -5.35 1.40
N HIS A 47 -13.09 -4.09 1.83
CA HIS A 47 -13.98 -3.05 1.26
C HIS A 47 -13.24 -1.98 0.46
N SER A 48 -11.92 -2.12 0.38
CA SER A 48 -10.99 -1.21 -0.24
C SER A 48 -10.64 -1.69 -1.65
N PHE A 49 -10.80 -0.83 -2.65
CA PHE A 49 -10.23 -1.07 -3.98
C PHE A 49 -8.74 -0.69 -3.96
N ASP A 50 -7.87 -1.70 -3.88
CA ASP A 50 -6.42 -1.59 -3.68
C ASP A 50 -5.61 -2.68 -4.43
N SER A 51 -4.34 -2.88 -4.11
CA SER A 51 -3.48 -3.85 -4.81
C SER A 51 -3.99 -5.28 -4.76
N ASN A 52 -4.82 -5.66 -3.79
CA ASN A 52 -5.49 -6.97 -3.82
C ASN A 52 -6.45 -7.10 -5.01
N SER A 53 -7.02 -5.98 -5.47
CA SER A 53 -7.90 -5.92 -6.65
C SER A 53 -7.12 -5.76 -7.97
N PHE A 54 -6.14 -4.85 -8.03
CA PHE A 54 -5.47 -4.47 -9.28
C PHE A 54 -3.98 -4.85 -9.39
N GLY A 55 -3.40 -5.40 -8.34
CA GLY A 55 -1.99 -5.79 -8.29
C GLY A 55 -1.04 -4.65 -7.90
N PRO A 56 0.28 -4.83 -8.14
CA PRO A 56 1.29 -3.81 -7.85
C PRO A 56 1.07 -2.53 -8.66
N VAL A 57 1.47 -1.39 -8.10
CA VAL A 57 1.34 -0.07 -8.72
C VAL A 57 2.72 0.48 -9.04
N SER A 58 2.90 1.07 -10.22
CA SER A 58 4.15 1.75 -10.56
C SER A 58 4.42 2.90 -9.59
N LEU A 59 5.66 2.97 -9.07
CA LEU A 59 6.11 4.04 -8.19
C LEU A 59 6.01 5.42 -8.86
N GLY A 60 6.10 5.48 -10.19
CA GLY A 60 5.95 6.72 -10.96
C GLY A 60 4.54 7.34 -10.91
N LEU A 61 3.53 6.59 -10.42
CA LEU A 61 2.17 7.10 -10.20
C LEU A 61 2.00 7.75 -8.80
N LEU A 62 3.02 7.66 -7.94
CA LEU A 62 2.98 8.26 -6.61
C LEU A 62 3.12 9.78 -6.71
N HIS A 63 2.10 10.49 -6.21
CA HIS A 63 2.06 11.94 -6.28
C HIS A 63 2.40 12.65 -4.96
N ALA A 64 2.12 11.99 -3.82
CA ALA A 64 2.29 12.59 -2.50
C ALA A 64 2.46 11.53 -1.41
N HIS A 65 3.00 11.94 -0.26
CA HIS A 65 3.14 11.14 0.95
C HIS A 65 2.47 11.86 2.14
N ALA A 66 1.60 11.15 2.87
CA ALA A 66 0.94 11.69 4.04
C ALA A 66 1.88 11.68 5.25
N THR A 67 2.07 12.84 5.89
CA THR A 67 3.06 13.01 6.98
C THR A 67 2.46 13.34 8.33
N HIS A 68 1.28 13.96 8.38
CA HIS A 68 0.65 14.41 9.63
C HIS A 68 -0.87 14.22 9.59
N ILE A 69 -1.45 13.95 10.75
CA ILE A 69 -2.89 14.05 10.97
C ILE A 69 -3.16 15.45 11.51
N LEU A 70 -4.03 16.20 10.84
CA LEU A 70 -4.43 17.56 11.22
C LEU A 70 -5.87 17.65 11.73
N TRP A 71 -6.62 16.55 11.78
CA TRP A 71 -7.96 16.54 12.35
C TRP A 71 -8.39 15.12 12.74
N PRO A 72 -9.15 14.95 13.85
CA PRO A 72 -9.52 15.96 14.83
C PRO A 72 -8.31 16.46 15.66
N PRO A 73 -8.38 17.62 16.35
CA PRO A 73 -7.24 18.21 17.05
C PRO A 73 -6.59 17.28 18.08
N GLU A 74 -7.39 16.43 18.72
CA GLU A 74 -6.93 15.44 19.70
C GLU A 74 -6.06 14.33 19.06
N ARG A 75 -6.10 14.21 17.72
CA ARG A 75 -5.27 13.29 16.94
C ARG A 75 -4.14 14.00 16.18
N TRP A 76 -3.85 15.26 16.51
CA TRP A 76 -2.72 15.97 15.90
C TRP A 76 -1.40 15.26 16.20
N GLN A 77 -0.85 14.63 15.17
CA GLN A 77 0.39 13.89 15.30
C GLN A 77 1.09 13.73 13.95
N LYS A 78 2.40 13.51 14.01
CA LYS A 78 3.17 13.01 12.89
C LYS A 78 2.80 11.54 12.65
N LEU A 79 2.64 11.17 11.39
CA LEU A 79 2.46 9.78 11.00
C LEU A 79 3.82 9.08 11.00
N GLU A 80 3.90 7.97 11.73
CA GLU A 80 5.05 7.08 11.66
C GLU A 80 4.90 6.11 10.50
N SER A 81 6.01 5.83 9.82
CA SER A 81 6.06 4.85 8.72
C SER A 81 6.23 3.46 9.30
N VAL A 82 5.17 2.97 9.94
CA VAL A 82 5.10 1.62 10.53
C VAL A 82 4.09 0.77 9.78
N LEU A 83 4.50 -0.47 9.51
CA LEU A 83 3.62 -1.49 8.94
C LEU A 83 2.79 -2.11 10.07
N PRO A 84 1.51 -2.42 9.82
CA PRO A 84 0.74 -3.29 10.72
C PRO A 84 1.47 -4.63 10.89
N PRO A 85 1.61 -5.15 12.13
CA PRO A 85 2.34 -6.40 12.38
C PRO A 85 1.86 -7.58 11.52
N GLU A 86 0.57 -7.63 11.20
CA GLU A 86 -0.06 -8.70 10.41
C GLU A 86 0.20 -8.57 8.89
N ARG A 87 0.79 -7.44 8.48
CA ARG A 87 1.04 -7.08 7.08
C ARG A 87 2.53 -6.96 6.74
N LEU A 88 3.42 -7.44 7.60
CA LEU A 88 4.84 -7.52 7.26
C LEU A 88 5.06 -8.40 6.02
N PRO A 89 5.99 -8.02 5.12
CA PRO A 89 6.40 -8.88 4.01
C PRO A 89 6.86 -10.25 4.53
N VAL A 90 6.51 -11.30 3.78
CA VAL A 90 6.90 -12.69 4.08
C VAL A 90 8.40 -12.86 3.93
N GLN A 91 8.98 -12.18 2.95
CA GLN A 91 10.40 -12.08 2.72
C GLN A 91 10.68 -10.67 2.21
N ARG A 92 11.71 -10.04 2.78
CA ARG A 92 12.30 -8.83 2.20
C ARG A 92 13.50 -9.27 1.36
N GLU A 93 13.70 -8.64 0.22
CA GLU A 93 14.96 -8.79 -0.49
C GLU A 93 16.01 -8.09 0.39
N GLU A 94 16.95 -8.86 0.94
CA GLU A 94 18.14 -8.27 1.57
C GLU A 94 18.97 -7.65 0.44
N GLU A 95 19.36 -6.38 0.59
CA GLU A 95 20.30 -5.71 -0.32
C GLU A 95 21.65 -6.42 -0.38
#